data_AF-A0A9D6HQH7-F1
#
_entry.id   AF-A0A9D6HQH7-F1
#
_cell.length_a   1.000
_cell.length_b   1.000
_cell.length_c   1.000
_cell.angle_alpha   90.00
_cell.angle_beta   90.00
_cell.angle_gamma   90.00
#
_symmetry.space_group_name_H-M   'P 1'
#
loop_
_entity.id
_entity.type
_entity.pdbx_description
1 polymer ?
#
loop_
_entity_poly.entity_id
_entity_poly.type
_entity_poly.pdbx_seq_one_letter_code
_entity_poly.pdbx_strand_id
1 'polypeptide(L)' 'MGVPRAHSTRGQKGRRRSHLALTKIGLVSCSHCHKPKLSHRVCKSCGFYGEKEVINVLARELKKKERNRKAQK' A
#
# COMPACT_ATOMS: atom_id res chain seq x y z
N MET A 1 23.89 -25.48 -17.92
CA MET A 1 23.20 -24.89 -16.74
C MET A 1 24.06 -25.12 -15.52
N GLY A 2 24.30 -24.08 -14.70
CA GLY A 2 25.08 -24.21 -13.47
C GLY A 2 24.22 -24.73 -12.33
N VAL A 3 24.44 -25.99 -11.92
CA VAL A 3 23.74 -26.61 -10.79
C VAL A 3 24.58 -26.43 -9.52
N PRO A 4 23.98 -26.10 -8.36
CA PRO A 4 24.74 -26.01 -7.12
C PRO A 4 25.41 -27.35 -6.79
N ARG A 5 26.72 -27.33 -6.56
CA ARG A 5 27.48 -28.53 -6.19
C ARG A 5 27.07 -29.12 -4.83
N ALA A 6 26.56 -28.29 -3.92
CA ALA A 6 26.17 -28.72 -2.58
C ALA A 6 25.01 -27.88 -2.02
N HIS A 7 24.36 -28.42 -1.00
CA HIS A 7 23.29 -27.74 -0.28
C HIS A 7 23.83 -26.57 0.56
N SER A 8 23.19 -25.40 0.48
CA SER A 8 23.56 -24.24 1.29
C SER A 8 23.14 -24.43 2.76
N THR A 9 24.08 -24.31 3.69
CA THR A 9 23.83 -24.50 5.12
C THR A 9 22.86 -23.47 5.70
N ARG A 10 22.17 -23.81 6.80
CA ARG A 10 21.24 -22.89 7.48
C ARG A 10 21.92 -21.58 7.87
N GLY A 11 23.16 -21.63 8.35
CA GLY A 11 23.95 -20.44 8.71
C GLY A 11 24.33 -19.57 7.51
N GLN A 12 24.63 -20.16 6.35
CA GLN A 12 24.90 -19.40 5.13
C GLN A 12 23.63 -18.75 4.57
N LYS A 13 22.49 -19.47 4.60
CA LYS A 13 21.17 -18.91 4.25
C LYS A 13 20.78 -17.76 5.18
N GLY A 14 20.99 -17.92 6.49
CA GLY A 14 20.70 -16.90 7.51
C GLY A 14 21.51 -15.62 7.32
N ARG A 15 22.84 -15.73 7.20
CA ARG A 15 23.74 -14.59 6.92
C ARG A 15 23.41 -13.87 5.62
N ARG A 16 22.98 -14.59 4.59
CA ARG A 16 22.54 -13.96 3.33
C ARG A 16 21.24 -13.17 3.51
N ARG A 17 20.31 -13.70 4.32
CA ARG A 17 18.99 -13.08 4.57
C ARG A 17 19.02 -11.98 5.64
N SER A 18 20.08 -11.84 6.42
CA SER A 18 20.16 -10.84 7.50
C SER A 18 20.06 -9.40 6.99
N HIS A 19 20.46 -9.15 5.74
CA HIS A 19 20.38 -7.83 5.11
C HIS A 19 19.02 -7.56 4.43
N LEU A 20 18.12 -8.55 4.35
CA LEU A 20 16.84 -8.46 3.65
C LEU A 20 15.69 -8.02 4.56
N ALA A 21 15.95 -7.09 5.50
CA ALA A 21 14.94 -6.57 6.40
C ALA A 21 14.01 -5.57 5.68
N LEU A 22 12.71 -5.64 5.98
CA LEU A 22 11.74 -4.67 5.48
C LEU A 22 11.80 -3.39 6.32
N THR A 23 11.78 -2.24 5.65
CA THR A 23 11.72 -0.93 6.31
C THR A 23 10.29 -0.52 6.60
N LYS A 24 10.06 0.13 7.74
CA LYS A 24 8.76 0.70 8.09
C LYS A 24 8.50 1.93 7.23
N ILE A 25 7.25 2.10 6.81
CA ILE A 25 6.82 3.25 6.02
C ILE A 25 6.43 4.38 6.96
N GLY A 26 6.95 5.59 6.70
CA GLY A 26 6.55 6.80 7.41
C GLY A 26 5.14 7.24 7.02
N LEU A 27 4.28 7.41 8.01
CA LEU A 27 2.91 7.91 7.85
C LEU A 27 2.80 9.28 8.51
N VAL A 28 2.11 10.20 7.84
CA VAL A 28 1.85 11.57 8.30
C VAL A 28 0.35 11.76 8.47
N SER A 29 -0.06 12.57 9.45
CA SER A 29 -1.46 12.93 9.65
C SER A 29 -2.00 13.74 8.46
N CYS A 30 -3.23 13.46 8.05
CA CYS A 30 -3.92 14.26 7.03
C CYS A 30 -4.51 15.53 7.66
N SER A 31 -4.30 16.71 7.04
CA SER A 31 -4.81 17.99 7.54
C SER A 31 -6.34 18.09 7.60
N HIS A 32 -7.07 17.34 6.77
CA HIS A 32 -8.54 17.44 6.69
C HIS A 32 -9.27 16.38 7.55
N CYS A 33 -8.72 15.18 7.67
CA CYS A 33 -9.43 14.07 8.36
C CYS A 33 -8.59 13.39 9.45
N HIS A 34 -7.37 13.88 9.71
CA HIS A 34 -6.41 13.39 10.70
C HIS A 34 -6.02 11.91 10.60
N LYS A 35 -6.50 11.19 9.58
CA LYS A 35 -6.11 9.81 9.30
C LYS A 35 -4.66 9.74 8.79
N PRO A 36 -3.94 8.65 9.09
CA PRO A 36 -2.59 8.45 8.59
C PRO A 36 -2.60 8.31 7.08
N LYS A 37 -1.74 9.07 6.41
CA LYS A 37 -1.52 9.02 4.97
C LYS A 37 -0.02 8.98 4.66
N LEU A 38 0.30 8.59 3.43
CA LEU A 38 1.67 8.69 2.92
C LEU A 38 2.01 10.15 2.61
N SER A 39 3.25 10.54 2.91
CA SER A 39 3.81 11.83 2.51
C SER A 39 3.69 12.02 0.99
N HIS A 40 3.39 13.24 0.55
CA HIS A 40 3.21 13.61 -0.86
C HIS A 40 2.15 12.82 -1.65
N ARG A 41 1.24 12.10 -0.97
CA ARG A 41 0.12 11.42 -1.62
C ARG A 41 -1.23 12.00 -1.20
N VAL A 42 -2.21 11.86 -2.09
CA VAL A 42 -3.62 12.14 -1.81
C VAL A 42 -4.11 11.21 -0.71
N CYS A 43 -4.89 11.73 0.24
CA CYS A 43 -5.48 10.89 1.27
C CYS A 43 -6.50 9.94 0.64
N LYS A 44 -6.35 8.63 0.86
CA LYS A 44 -7.30 7.62 0.34
C LYS A 44 -8.67 7.69 1.01
N SER A 45 -8.73 8.28 2.20
CA SER A 45 -9.96 8.35 3.00
C SER A 45 -10.82 9.54 2.64
N CYS A 46 -10.22 10.73 2.48
CA CYS A 46 -10.98 11.95 2.18
C CYS A 46 -10.81 12.44 0.74
N GLY A 47 -9.83 11.95 -0.03
CA GLY A 47 -9.62 12.38 -1.43
C GLY A 47 -8.95 13.75 -1.57
N PHE A 48 -8.58 14.38 -0.46
CA PHE A 48 -7.90 15.68 -0.42
C PHE A 48 -6.37 15.56 -0.46
N TYR A 49 -5.75 16.52 -1.14
CA TYR A 49 -4.32 16.81 -1.08
C TYR A 49 -4.12 18.28 -0.72
N GLY A 50 -3.72 18.54 0.53
CA GLY A 50 -3.75 19.90 1.08
C GLY A 50 -5.21 20.36 1.19
N GLU A 51 -5.49 21.53 0.62
CA GLU A 51 -6.82 22.14 0.60
C GLU A 51 -7.65 21.77 -0.64
N LYS A 52 -7.06 21.06 -1.61
CA LYS A 52 -7.73 20.72 -2.87
C LYS A 52 -8.35 19.33 -2.81
N GLU A 53 -9.62 19.23 -3.16
CA GLU A 53 -10.28 17.95 -3.43
C GLU A 53 -9.83 17.43 -4.79
N VAL A 54 -9.03 16.36 -4.80
CA VAL A 54 -8.51 15.77 -6.05
C VAL A 54 -9.35 14.57 -6.47
N ILE A 55 -9.97 13.88 -5.50
CA ILE A 55 -10.78 12.70 -5.75
C ILE A 55 -12.12 12.87 -5.03
N ASN A 56 -13.19 12.96 -5.81
CA ASN A 56 -14.56 12.84 -5.31
C ASN A 56 -14.81 11.39 -4.85
N VAL A 57 -14.52 11.10 -3.57
CA VAL A 57 -14.58 9.73 -3.02
C VAL A 57 -16.02 9.21 -3.03
N LEU A 58 -17.00 10.06 -2.74
CA LEU A 58 -18.42 9.72 -2.71
C LEU A 58 -18.93 9.23 -4.08
N ALA A 59 -18.60 9.95 -5.16
CA ALA A 59 -19.01 9.57 -6.51
C ALA A 59 -18.43 8.21 -6.95
N ARG A 60 -17.22 7.89 -6.49
CA ARG A 60 -16.56 6.60 -6.79
C ARG A 60 -17.21 5.44 -6.03
N GLU A 61 -17.59 5.64 -4.77
CA GLU A 61 -18.24 4.60 -3.97
C GLU A 61 -19.62 4.23 -4.50
N LEU A 62 -20.43 5.23 -4.90
CA LEU A 62 -21.74 5.00 -5.49
C LEU A 62 -21.65 4.18 -6.79
N LYS A 63 -20.75 4.57 -7.71
CA LYS A 63 -20.49 3.79 -8.94
C LYS A 63 -20.02 2.36 -8.65
N LYS A 64 -19.30 2.12 -7.56
CA LYS A 64 -18.82 0.79 -7.18
C LYS A 64 -19.96 -0.08 -6.64
N LYS A 65 -20.83 0.48 -5.80
CA LYS A 65 -22.05 -0.19 -5.30
C LYS A 65 -22.98 -0.59 -6.44
N GLU A 66 -23.19 0.29 -7.42
CA GLU A 66 -24.01 0.00 -8.60
C GLU A 66 -23.44 -1.15 -9.44
N ARG A 67 -22.13 -1.17 -9.70
CA ARG A 67 -21.48 -2.27 -10.41
C ARG A 67 -21.62 -3.60 -9.68
N ASN A 68 -21.42 -3.61 -8.37
CA ASN A 68 -21.58 -4.83 -7.56
C ASN A 68 -23.03 -5.34 -7.58
N ARG A 69 -24.02 -4.43 -7.48
CA ARG A 69 -25.44 -4.79 -7.59
C ARG A 69 -25.79 -5.37 -8.96
N LYS A 70 -25.16 -4.86 -10.04
CA LYS A 70 -25.33 -5.39 -11.40
C LYS A 70 -24.64 -6.74 -11.61
N ALA A 71 -23.55 -7.02 -10.90
CA ALA A 71 -22.82 -8.29 -11.00
C ALA A 71 -23.41 -9.41 -10.12
N GLN A 72 -24.21 -9.05 -9.10
CA GLN A 72 -24.94 -10.00 -8.25
C GLN A 72 -26.29 -10.43 -8.83
N LYS A 73 -26.80 -9.72 -9.84
CA LYS A 73 -27.93 -10.13 -10.67
C LYS A 73 -27.39 -10.90 -11.87
#